data_AF-A0AAE4CB09-F1
#
_entry.id   AF-A0AAE4CB09-F1
#
_cell.length_a   1.000
_cell.length_b   1.000
_cell.length_c   1.000
_cell.angle_alpha   90.00
_cell.angle_beta   90.00
_cell.angle_gamma   90.00
#
_symmetry.space_group_name_H-M   'P 1'
#
loop_
_entity.id
_entity.type
_entity.pdbx_description
1 polymer ?
#
loop_
_entity_poly.entity_id
_entity_poly.type
_entity_poly.pdbx_seq_one_letter_code
_entity_poly.pdbx_strand_id
1 'polypeptide(L)'
;MSINPEWSAPGQGGQSWGDQPAYGQQPPVQGQPQPGYGQQPPAYGQPPVHGQPPAYGQPPVYGQPPQQQPVYGQPPQQAPVYGQPPQQAPVYGQPPVYGQPPVHGQPPVYGQPPAQGQQQPGGQPAPQGAGGDSVVRVVWVYPDLLSTYGDRGNMLILAKRAQQRGIPVETIEVRSDQPLPTHADVYLIGGGEDGPQALAAQRLNADGGLHRAVNQGAAVFAVCAGYQLLGTSFFAKGAKCQGLELIDIYSDRGETRAVGELAGDVDPRLGLPRLTGFENHGGRTHLGPTVSPLARVSVGIGNDGQTEGAWRGKILGTYSHGPALARNPAIADLLLRWATGYDTLPPVDDTWHDHLRNERLTAARPNPA
;
A
#
# COMPACT_ATOMS: atom_id res chain seq x y z
N MET A 1 -51.29 41.02 29.93
CA MET A 1 -51.35 42.32 29.23
C MET A 1 -51.46 42.02 27.76
N SER A 2 -52.60 42.41 27.19
CA SER A 2 -53.11 41.98 25.90
C SER A 2 -52.46 42.75 24.75
N ILE A 3 -52.18 42.05 23.65
CA ILE A 3 -51.79 42.63 22.37
C ILE A 3 -52.97 42.37 21.41
N ASN A 4 -53.50 43.42 20.80
CA ASN A 4 -54.46 43.33 19.71
C ASN A 4 -53.97 44.18 18.51
N PRO A 5 -54.14 43.73 17.26
CA PRO A 5 -53.61 44.38 16.05
C PRO A 5 -54.70 45.13 15.24
N GLU A 6 -54.30 46.18 14.51
CA GLU A 6 -55.10 46.83 13.44
C GLU A 6 -54.15 47.05 12.25
N TRP A 7 -54.34 46.40 11.09
CA TRP A 7 -55.29 46.62 9.98
C TRP A 7 -54.99 47.82 9.06
N SER A 8 -54.79 47.47 7.78
CA SER A 8 -55.24 48.15 6.53
C SER A 8 -54.33 49.14 5.78
N ALA A 9 -53.97 48.73 4.55
CA ALA A 9 -53.54 49.52 3.38
C ALA A 9 -54.74 50.32 2.78
N PRO A 10 -54.67 51.15 1.68
CA PRO A 10 -53.91 50.93 0.41
C PRO A 10 -53.41 52.21 -0.36
N GLY A 11 -52.71 52.02 -1.50
CA GLY A 11 -52.80 52.96 -2.64
C GLY A 11 -51.54 53.38 -3.41
N GLN A 12 -51.20 52.63 -4.46
CA GLN A 12 -50.71 52.98 -5.81
C GLN A 12 -49.60 54.05 -6.08
N GLY A 13 -48.60 53.65 -6.88
CA GLY A 13 -48.01 54.49 -7.94
C GLY A 13 -46.52 54.28 -8.24
N GLY A 14 -46.16 53.96 -9.50
CA GLY A 14 -44.90 54.41 -10.11
C GLY A 14 -43.81 53.38 -10.47
N GLN A 15 -43.81 53.00 -11.76
CA GLN A 15 -42.76 52.46 -12.65
C GLN A 15 -41.28 52.34 -12.19
N SER A 16 -40.73 51.12 -12.38
CA SER A 16 -39.44 50.72 -13.01
C SER A 16 -38.19 51.59 -12.84
N TRP A 17 -37.07 51.01 -12.37
CA TRP A 17 -35.80 50.79 -13.10
C TRP A 17 -34.72 50.16 -12.19
N GLY A 18 -34.14 49.03 -12.62
CA GLY A 18 -32.72 48.72 -12.43
C GLY A 18 -32.28 47.91 -11.21
N ASP A 19 -32.43 46.58 -11.27
CA ASP A 19 -31.49 45.66 -10.60
C ASP A 19 -30.14 45.71 -11.33
N GLN A 20 -29.06 46.06 -10.61
CA GLN A 20 -27.68 45.87 -11.06
C GLN A 20 -27.16 44.50 -10.56
N PRO A 21 -26.70 43.60 -11.44
CA PRO A 21 -26.08 42.35 -11.05
C PRO A 21 -24.58 42.50 -10.74
N ALA A 22 -24.10 41.55 -9.93
CA ALA A 22 -22.73 41.38 -9.47
C ALA A 22 -21.69 41.21 -10.61
N TYR A 23 -20.50 41.75 -10.36
CA TYR A 23 -19.31 41.63 -11.19
C TYR A 23 -18.84 40.17 -11.33
N GLY A 24 -18.51 39.74 -12.56
CA GLY A 24 -17.69 38.54 -12.76
C GLY A 24 -17.82 37.75 -14.08
N GLN A 25 -18.65 38.14 -15.05
CA GLN A 25 -18.77 37.41 -16.33
C GLN A 25 -18.49 38.36 -17.50
N GLN A 26 -17.47 38.05 -18.32
CA GLN A 26 -17.27 38.68 -19.62
C GLN A 26 -18.32 38.15 -20.62
N PRO A 27 -18.86 39.00 -21.52
CA PRO A 27 -19.81 38.56 -22.55
C PRO A 27 -19.12 37.76 -23.68
N PRO A 28 -19.83 36.84 -24.36
CA PRO A 28 -19.26 36.03 -25.43
C PRO A 28 -19.00 36.85 -26.70
N VAL A 29 -17.83 36.63 -27.31
CA VAL A 29 -17.48 37.13 -28.64
C VAL A 29 -18.32 36.40 -29.68
N GLN A 30 -19.07 37.17 -30.49
CA GLN A 30 -19.80 36.65 -31.65
C GLN A 30 -18.82 36.18 -32.73
N GLY A 31 -18.98 34.94 -33.20
CA GLY A 31 -18.35 34.49 -34.45
C GLY A 31 -17.69 33.10 -34.41
N GLN A 32 -18.38 32.05 -33.96
CA GLN A 32 -18.06 30.66 -34.34
C GLN A 32 -19.35 29.82 -34.42
N PRO A 33 -19.51 28.94 -35.43
CA PRO A 33 -20.72 28.15 -35.60
C PRO A 33 -20.85 27.07 -34.52
N GLN A 34 -22.06 26.90 -33.97
CA GLN A 34 -22.42 25.75 -33.13
C GLN A 34 -22.49 24.47 -33.97
N PRO A 35 -21.92 23.33 -33.52
CA PRO A 35 -22.21 22.05 -34.16
C PRO A 35 -23.60 21.57 -33.76
N GLY A 36 -24.48 21.47 -34.76
CA GLY A 36 -25.78 20.84 -34.65
C GLY A 36 -25.68 19.34 -34.39
N TYR A 37 -26.66 18.83 -33.65
CA TYR A 37 -26.88 17.41 -33.47
C TYR A 37 -27.41 16.80 -34.78
N GLY A 38 -26.65 15.86 -35.35
CA GLY A 38 -27.17 14.92 -36.34
C GLY A 38 -26.32 14.73 -37.59
N GLN A 39 -25.89 13.48 -37.78
CA GLN A 39 -25.58 12.75 -39.03
C GLN A 39 -24.12 12.44 -39.39
N GLN A 40 -23.96 11.13 -39.70
CA GLN A 40 -22.89 10.35 -40.36
C GLN A 40 -21.65 9.87 -39.56
N PRO A 41 -21.31 8.56 -39.64
CA PRO A 41 -20.12 8.00 -39.01
C PRO A 41 -18.85 8.38 -39.79
N PRO A 42 -17.69 8.61 -39.14
CA PRO A 42 -16.46 8.90 -39.86
C PRO A 42 -15.93 7.67 -40.60
N ALA A 43 -15.41 7.91 -41.80
CA ALA A 43 -14.70 6.93 -42.62
C ALA A 43 -13.44 6.40 -41.93
N TYR A 44 -13.17 5.11 -42.14
CA TYR A 44 -12.01 4.40 -41.58
C TYR A 44 -10.72 4.74 -42.33
N GLY A 45 -9.65 4.97 -41.57
CA GLY A 45 -8.26 4.80 -42.03
C GLY A 45 -7.48 6.07 -42.32
N GLN A 46 -6.98 6.77 -41.29
CA GLN A 46 -5.74 7.55 -41.37
C GLN A 46 -4.94 7.44 -40.05
N PRO A 47 -3.60 7.32 -40.10
CA PRO A 47 -2.77 7.21 -38.89
C PRO A 47 -2.64 8.56 -38.15
N PRO A 48 -2.48 8.56 -36.81
CA PRO A 48 -2.27 9.78 -36.03
C PRO A 48 -0.92 10.45 -36.31
N VAL A 49 -0.88 11.78 -36.22
CA VAL A 49 0.33 12.60 -36.29
C VAL A 49 1.04 12.59 -34.92
N HIS A 50 2.36 12.39 -34.90
CA HIS A 50 3.16 12.36 -33.67
C HIS A 50 3.01 13.65 -32.83
N GLY A 51 2.64 13.51 -31.54
CA GLY A 51 2.74 14.59 -30.55
C GLY A 51 1.45 15.06 -29.85
N GLN A 52 0.30 14.41 -30.04
CA GLN A 52 -0.94 14.73 -29.30
C GLN A 52 -1.52 13.53 -28.54
N PRO A 53 -2.13 13.74 -27.36
CA PRO A 53 -2.79 12.65 -26.62
C PRO A 53 -4.08 12.20 -27.31
N PRO A 54 -4.42 10.90 -27.30
CA PRO A 54 -5.63 10.40 -27.94
C PRO A 54 -6.89 10.84 -27.18
N ALA A 55 -7.94 11.21 -27.91
CA ALA A 55 -9.27 11.46 -27.35
C ALA A 55 -9.96 10.14 -26.94
N TYR A 56 -10.70 10.17 -25.83
CA TYR A 56 -11.37 9.01 -25.23
C TYR A 56 -12.27 8.26 -26.22
N GLY A 57 -12.09 6.93 -26.34
CA GLY A 57 -13.07 6.02 -26.94
C GLY A 57 -12.63 5.10 -28.08
N GLN A 58 -11.33 4.93 -28.39
CA GLN A 58 -10.89 4.02 -29.46
C GLN A 58 -10.19 2.75 -28.92
N PRO A 59 -10.48 1.54 -29.48
CA PRO A 59 -9.71 0.34 -29.21
C PRO A 59 -8.36 0.34 -29.97
N PRO A 60 -7.29 -0.25 -29.42
CA PRO A 60 -5.97 -0.24 -30.07
C PRO A 60 -5.93 -1.11 -31.34
N VAL A 61 -5.22 -0.62 -32.36
CA VAL A 61 -4.89 -1.33 -33.61
C VAL A 61 -3.59 -2.12 -33.43
N TYR A 62 -3.56 -3.39 -33.83
CA TYR A 62 -2.42 -4.29 -33.72
C TYR A 62 -1.50 -4.27 -34.94
N GLY A 63 -0.18 -4.19 -34.72
CA GLY A 63 0.88 -4.25 -35.76
C GLY A 63 2.11 -5.07 -35.29
N GLN A 64 2.88 -5.61 -36.23
CA GLN A 64 3.92 -6.65 -36.05
C GLN A 64 5.19 -6.19 -35.27
N PRO A 65 5.89 -7.09 -34.55
CA PRO A 65 7.05 -6.73 -33.72
C PRO A 65 8.37 -6.57 -34.51
N PRO A 66 9.33 -5.75 -34.01
CA PRO A 66 10.68 -5.62 -34.60
C PRO A 66 11.54 -6.87 -34.34
N GLN A 67 12.37 -7.25 -35.33
CA GLN A 67 13.20 -8.47 -35.31
C GLN A 67 14.64 -8.31 -34.72
N GLN A 68 14.89 -7.47 -33.71
CA GLN A 68 16.27 -7.35 -33.18
C GLN A 68 16.36 -7.50 -31.65
N GLN A 69 17.31 -8.33 -31.22
CA GLN A 69 17.61 -8.60 -29.81
C GLN A 69 18.44 -7.45 -29.20
N PRO A 70 18.19 -7.05 -27.94
CA PRO A 70 19.02 -6.05 -27.26
C PRO A 70 20.40 -6.61 -26.90
N VAL A 71 21.45 -5.82 -27.15
CA VAL A 71 22.82 -6.06 -26.66
C VAL A 71 23.04 -5.27 -25.37
N TYR A 72 23.76 -5.87 -24.41
CA TYR A 72 23.97 -5.31 -23.07
C TYR A 72 24.70 -3.96 -23.09
N GLY A 73 24.15 -2.93 -22.41
CA GLY A 73 24.84 -1.68 -22.12
C GLY A 73 24.45 -0.43 -22.93
N GLN A 74 23.43 -0.47 -23.80
CA GLN A 74 22.90 0.73 -24.46
C GLN A 74 21.43 1.00 -24.08
N PRO A 75 21.03 2.26 -23.81
CA PRO A 75 19.63 2.59 -23.64
C PRO A 75 18.87 2.46 -24.98
N PRO A 76 17.62 1.97 -24.99
CA PRO A 76 16.86 1.77 -26.22
C PRO A 76 16.60 3.10 -26.93
N GLN A 77 16.77 3.14 -28.25
CA GLN A 77 16.56 4.34 -29.07
C GLN A 77 15.08 4.67 -29.34
N GLN A 78 14.13 3.87 -28.84
CA GLN A 78 12.69 4.11 -29.00
C GLN A 78 11.90 3.70 -27.74
N ALA A 79 10.86 4.47 -27.42
CA ALA A 79 10.00 4.22 -26.27
C ALA A 79 9.08 2.99 -26.50
N PRO A 80 8.84 2.14 -25.49
CA PRO A 80 8.00 0.96 -25.64
C PRO A 80 6.51 1.31 -25.80
N VAL A 81 5.82 0.59 -26.68
CA VAL A 81 4.36 0.65 -26.84
C VAL A 81 3.70 -0.27 -25.80
N TYR A 82 2.81 0.27 -24.98
CA TYR A 82 2.11 -0.47 -23.91
C TYR A 82 0.99 -1.36 -24.47
N GLY A 83 0.94 -2.64 -24.05
CA GLY A 83 -0.27 -3.47 -24.21
C GLY A 83 -0.13 -4.94 -24.62
N GLN A 84 1.07 -5.54 -24.72
CA GLN A 84 1.19 -6.98 -24.99
C GLN A 84 2.14 -7.70 -24.00
N PRO A 85 1.77 -8.88 -23.47
CA PRO A 85 2.71 -9.72 -22.73
C PRO A 85 3.76 -10.32 -23.68
N PRO A 86 5.03 -10.45 -23.26
CA PRO A 86 6.07 -11.06 -24.10
C PRO A 86 5.71 -12.51 -24.45
N GLN A 87 5.78 -12.87 -25.73
CA GLN A 87 5.42 -14.22 -26.20
C GLN A 87 6.47 -15.31 -25.92
N GLN A 88 7.61 -15.00 -25.29
CA GLN A 88 8.60 -16.02 -24.90
C GLN A 88 9.31 -15.63 -23.60
N ALA A 89 9.42 -16.60 -22.69
CA ALA A 89 10.24 -16.46 -21.48
C ALA A 89 11.73 -16.44 -21.85
N PRO A 90 12.58 -15.64 -21.18
CA PRO A 90 14.01 -15.69 -21.37
C PRO A 90 14.55 -17.08 -20.96
N VAL A 91 15.25 -17.74 -21.88
CA VAL A 91 15.96 -18.99 -21.60
C VAL A 91 17.18 -18.69 -20.74
N TYR A 92 17.15 -19.11 -19.48
CA TYR A 92 18.29 -19.04 -18.57
C TYR A 92 18.86 -20.45 -18.33
N GLY A 93 20.18 -20.59 -18.56
CA GLY A 93 21.02 -21.67 -18.02
C GLY A 93 20.91 -23.02 -18.71
N GLN A 94 21.98 -23.46 -19.39
CA GLN A 94 22.19 -24.89 -19.64
C GLN A 94 22.62 -25.57 -18.32
N PRO A 95 22.17 -26.80 -18.02
CA PRO A 95 22.69 -27.55 -16.87
C PRO A 95 24.16 -27.95 -17.11
N PRO A 96 25.05 -27.92 -16.10
CA PRO A 96 26.38 -28.48 -16.26
C PRO A 96 26.33 -30.01 -16.37
N VAL A 97 27.24 -30.54 -17.17
CA VAL A 97 27.48 -31.95 -17.45
C VAL A 97 27.90 -32.67 -16.15
N TYR A 98 27.33 -33.86 -15.93
CA TYR A 98 27.64 -34.75 -14.80
C TYR A 98 29.14 -35.14 -14.77
N GLY A 99 29.78 -35.08 -13.60
CA GLY A 99 30.97 -35.88 -13.30
C GLY A 99 32.25 -35.19 -12.78
N GLN A 100 32.19 -34.10 -12.01
CA GLN A 100 33.39 -33.61 -11.29
C GLN A 100 33.11 -33.30 -9.81
N PRO A 101 34.06 -33.57 -8.90
CA PRO A 101 33.88 -33.37 -7.46
C PRO A 101 33.96 -31.87 -7.07
N PRO A 102 33.27 -31.43 -5.98
CA PRO A 102 33.27 -30.03 -5.56
C PRO A 102 34.58 -29.59 -4.90
N VAL A 103 34.96 -28.32 -5.13
CA VAL A 103 36.02 -27.61 -4.40
C VAL A 103 35.46 -27.06 -3.08
N HIS A 104 36.20 -27.18 -1.98
CA HIS A 104 35.79 -26.80 -0.63
C HIS A 104 35.31 -25.33 -0.51
N GLY A 105 34.15 -25.10 0.13
CA GLY A 105 33.75 -23.79 0.64
C GLY A 105 32.34 -23.27 0.36
N GLN A 106 31.36 -24.09 -0.05
CA GLN A 106 29.97 -23.64 -0.27
C GLN A 106 28.96 -24.41 0.61
N PRO A 107 27.88 -23.74 1.09
CA PRO A 107 26.81 -24.39 1.86
C PRO A 107 25.96 -25.32 0.96
N PRO A 108 25.34 -26.38 1.52
CA PRO A 108 24.57 -27.32 0.72
C PRO A 108 23.28 -26.71 0.16
N VAL A 109 22.93 -27.12 -1.07
CA VAL A 109 21.70 -26.75 -1.80
C VAL A 109 20.54 -27.67 -1.39
N TYR A 110 19.35 -27.08 -1.23
CA TYR A 110 18.09 -27.74 -0.85
C TYR A 110 17.64 -28.85 -1.81
N GLY A 111 17.18 -29.99 -1.27
CA GLY A 111 16.53 -31.04 -2.07
C GLY A 111 16.67 -32.50 -1.59
N GLN A 112 17.09 -32.77 -0.34
CA GLN A 112 17.12 -34.15 0.19
C GLN A 112 16.31 -34.26 1.48
N PRO A 113 15.49 -35.30 1.67
CA PRO A 113 14.91 -35.60 2.98
C PRO A 113 16.03 -36.09 3.92
N PRO A 114 16.04 -35.70 5.20
CA PRO A 114 17.06 -36.18 6.12
C PRO A 114 16.89 -37.68 6.37
N ALA A 115 17.99 -38.41 6.21
CA ALA A 115 18.10 -39.80 6.61
C ALA A 115 17.84 -39.94 8.12
N GLN A 116 17.03 -40.91 8.49
CA GLN A 116 16.73 -41.24 9.87
C GLN A 116 17.99 -41.69 10.62
N GLY A 117 18.14 -41.18 11.85
CA GLY A 117 18.89 -41.83 12.92
C GLY A 117 20.27 -41.24 13.20
N GLN A 118 20.35 -40.39 14.23
CA GLN A 118 21.34 -40.50 15.30
C GLN A 118 20.97 -39.52 16.43
N GLN A 119 20.70 -40.09 17.62
CA GLN A 119 20.46 -39.36 18.86
C GLN A 119 21.74 -38.65 19.32
N GLN A 120 21.64 -37.39 19.73
CA GLN A 120 22.71 -36.72 20.49
C GLN A 120 22.40 -36.77 22.01
N PRO A 121 23.38 -37.03 22.88
CA PRO A 121 23.17 -37.11 24.32
C PRO A 121 23.08 -35.71 24.96
N GLY A 122 22.32 -35.62 26.05
CA GLY A 122 21.98 -34.38 26.73
C GLY A 122 23.16 -33.60 27.32
N GLY A 123 23.00 -32.28 27.32
CA GLY A 123 23.81 -31.31 28.05
C GLY A 123 22.91 -30.26 28.71
N GLN A 124 23.24 -29.91 29.95
CA GLN A 124 22.50 -29.04 30.88
C GLN A 124 22.30 -27.59 30.37
N PRO A 125 21.37 -26.80 30.94
CA PRO A 125 20.97 -25.51 30.40
C PRO A 125 22.04 -24.43 30.60
N ALA A 126 22.39 -23.74 29.52
CA ALA A 126 23.24 -22.54 29.53
C ALA A 126 22.39 -21.26 29.69
N PRO A 127 22.96 -20.14 30.17
CA PRO A 127 22.22 -19.01 30.74
C PRO A 127 21.57 -18.11 29.68
N GLN A 128 20.45 -17.49 30.06
CA GLN A 128 19.63 -16.60 29.23
C GLN A 128 20.35 -15.25 28.99
N GLY A 129 20.82 -15.05 27.76
CA GLY A 129 21.17 -13.75 27.17
C GLY A 129 20.56 -13.67 25.77
N ALA A 130 19.55 -12.83 25.57
CA ALA A 130 18.73 -12.79 24.37
C ALA A 130 19.43 -12.04 23.23
N GLY A 131 20.04 -12.81 22.33
CA GLY A 131 20.67 -12.34 21.09
C GLY A 131 21.27 -13.54 20.36
N GLY A 132 20.46 -14.56 20.13
CA GLY A 132 20.90 -15.79 19.46
C GLY A 132 20.83 -15.67 17.94
N ASP A 133 21.58 -16.54 17.26
CA ASP A 133 21.61 -16.84 15.81
C ASP A 133 20.24 -17.26 15.20
N SER A 134 19.13 -16.77 15.75
CA SER A 134 17.79 -17.15 15.33
C SER A 134 17.36 -16.35 14.10
N VAL A 135 16.83 -17.06 13.12
CA VAL A 135 16.29 -16.51 11.87
C VAL A 135 15.00 -15.75 12.17
N VAL A 136 14.92 -14.49 11.73
CA VAL A 136 13.67 -13.71 11.74
C VAL A 136 12.73 -14.27 10.67
N ARG A 137 11.56 -14.74 11.07
CA ARG A 137 10.53 -15.26 10.18
C ARG A 137 9.50 -14.19 9.86
N VAL A 138 9.38 -13.88 8.58
CA VAL A 138 8.43 -12.90 8.04
C VAL A 138 7.38 -13.64 7.22
N VAL A 139 6.12 -13.56 7.64
CA VAL A 139 4.98 -14.16 6.93
C VAL A 139 4.28 -13.07 6.11
N TRP A 140 4.16 -13.27 4.80
CA TRP A 140 3.28 -12.48 3.95
C TRP A 140 1.93 -13.19 3.80
N VAL A 141 0.89 -12.56 4.37
CA VAL A 141 -0.44 -13.16 4.54
C VAL A 141 -1.28 -12.97 3.29
N TYR A 142 -1.71 -14.10 2.73
CA TYR A 142 -2.70 -14.22 1.65
C TYR A 142 -2.40 -13.34 0.43
N PRO A 143 -1.22 -13.46 -0.19
CA PRO A 143 -0.87 -12.68 -1.38
C PRO A 143 -1.78 -13.00 -2.58
N ASP A 144 -2.51 -14.10 -2.57
CA ASP A 144 -3.55 -14.41 -3.55
C ASP A 144 -4.81 -13.56 -3.40
N LEU A 145 -5.03 -12.93 -2.25
CA LEU A 145 -6.18 -12.06 -1.96
C LEU A 145 -5.79 -10.59 -1.65
N LEU A 146 -4.62 -10.39 -1.02
CA LEU A 146 -4.19 -9.14 -0.38
C LEU A 146 -2.82 -8.67 -0.88
N SER A 147 -2.65 -8.60 -2.21
CA SER A 147 -1.37 -8.21 -2.86
C SER A 147 -1.48 -7.01 -3.79
N THR A 148 -2.56 -6.22 -3.68
CA THR A 148 -2.71 -5.02 -4.50
C THR A 148 -1.63 -3.97 -4.17
N TYR A 149 -1.44 -2.98 -5.04
CA TYR A 149 -0.54 -1.84 -4.81
C TYR A 149 0.95 -2.18 -4.54
N GLY A 150 1.40 -3.36 -4.96
CA GLY A 150 2.81 -3.73 -4.89
C GLY A 150 3.28 -4.15 -3.49
N ASP A 151 2.38 -4.58 -2.61
CA ASP A 151 2.68 -4.84 -1.19
C ASP A 151 3.73 -5.94 -0.94
N ARG A 152 4.03 -6.79 -1.94
CA ARG A 152 5.23 -7.65 -1.91
C ARG A 152 6.51 -6.86 -1.63
N GLY A 153 6.57 -5.61 -2.09
CA GLY A 153 7.68 -4.70 -1.82
C GLY A 153 7.90 -4.44 -0.33
N ASN A 154 6.87 -4.49 0.52
CA ASN A 154 7.06 -4.37 1.97
C ASN A 154 7.88 -5.54 2.52
N MET A 155 7.55 -6.78 2.11
CA MET A 155 8.32 -7.98 2.50
C MET A 155 9.77 -7.90 2.01
N LEU A 156 9.97 -7.50 0.76
CA LEU A 156 11.31 -7.39 0.16
C LEU A 156 12.17 -6.33 0.87
N ILE A 157 11.60 -5.16 1.19
CA ILE A 157 12.31 -4.12 1.93
C ILE A 157 12.67 -4.62 3.33
N LEU A 158 11.73 -5.23 4.07
CA LEU A 158 12.01 -5.77 5.40
C LEU A 158 13.15 -6.79 5.38
N ALA A 159 13.11 -7.75 4.44
CA ALA A 159 14.18 -8.73 4.26
C ALA A 159 15.52 -8.08 3.88
N LYS A 160 15.51 -7.09 2.98
CA LYS A 160 16.72 -6.37 2.59
C LYS A 160 17.36 -5.62 3.76
N ARG A 161 16.53 -4.95 4.58
CA ARG A 161 16.97 -4.23 5.79
C ARG A 161 17.60 -5.17 6.82
N ALA A 162 17.07 -6.39 6.96
CA ALA A 162 17.66 -7.42 7.81
C ALA A 162 19.02 -7.90 7.26
N GLN A 163 19.06 -8.24 5.97
CA GLN A 163 20.26 -8.71 5.28
C GLN A 163 21.43 -7.70 5.32
N GLN A 164 21.14 -6.42 5.14
CA GLN A 164 22.15 -5.34 5.23
C GLN A 164 22.82 -5.27 6.61
N ARG A 165 22.23 -5.90 7.63
CA ARG A 165 22.71 -5.91 9.01
C ARG A 165 23.17 -7.30 9.46
N GLY A 166 23.26 -8.26 8.54
CA GLY A 166 23.61 -9.63 8.85
C GLY A 166 22.58 -10.37 9.71
N ILE A 167 21.34 -9.88 9.78
CA ILE A 167 20.24 -10.57 10.50
C ILE A 167 19.69 -11.64 9.56
N PRO A 168 19.78 -12.93 9.91
CA PRO A 168 19.20 -14.00 9.10
C PRO A 168 17.69 -13.84 9.02
N VAL A 169 17.12 -13.94 7.82
CA VAL A 169 15.68 -13.73 7.58
C VAL A 169 15.15 -14.80 6.64
N GLU A 170 13.99 -15.35 7.00
CA GLU A 170 13.21 -16.29 6.20
C GLU A 170 11.87 -15.63 5.87
N THR A 171 11.55 -15.54 4.57
CA THR A 171 10.27 -15.02 4.09
C THR A 171 9.36 -16.16 3.68
N ILE A 172 8.14 -16.18 4.22
CA ILE A 172 7.15 -17.23 3.99
C ILE A 172 5.91 -16.58 3.37
N GLU A 173 5.55 -17.01 2.17
CA GLU A 173 4.29 -16.62 1.53
C GLU A 173 3.21 -17.65 1.88
N VAL A 174 2.11 -17.23 2.50
CA VAL A 174 1.03 -18.13 2.91
C VAL A 174 -0.23 -17.77 2.14
N ARG A 175 -0.74 -18.70 1.33
CA ARG A 175 -1.95 -18.51 0.53
C ARG A 175 -3.22 -18.68 1.37
N SER A 176 -4.35 -18.16 0.89
CA SER A 176 -5.63 -18.20 1.61
C SER A 176 -6.25 -19.58 1.83
N ASP A 177 -5.72 -20.61 1.15
CA ASP A 177 -6.06 -22.02 1.29
C ASP A 177 -5.13 -22.78 2.25
N GLN A 178 -4.14 -22.11 2.84
CA GLN A 178 -3.16 -22.70 3.75
C GLN A 178 -3.38 -22.22 5.20
N PRO A 179 -3.08 -23.06 6.20
CA PRO A 179 -3.12 -22.64 7.59
C PRO A 179 -2.05 -21.58 7.86
N LEU A 180 -2.39 -20.58 8.68
CA LEU A 180 -1.42 -19.53 9.01
C LEU A 180 -0.44 -20.05 10.08
N PRO A 181 0.89 -19.98 9.85
CA PRO A 181 1.88 -20.31 10.87
C PRO A 181 1.64 -19.47 12.12
N THR A 182 1.71 -20.07 13.31
CA THR A 182 1.50 -19.37 14.59
C THR A 182 2.80 -18.96 15.28
N HIS A 183 3.94 -19.35 14.72
CA HIS A 183 5.29 -19.13 15.25
C HIS A 183 6.17 -18.43 14.21
N ALA A 184 5.89 -17.15 13.99
CA ALA A 184 6.73 -16.23 13.22
C ALA A 184 6.81 -14.88 13.93
N ASP A 185 7.78 -14.05 13.54
CA ASP A 185 8.10 -12.82 14.25
C ASP A 185 7.33 -11.62 13.69
N VAL A 186 7.12 -11.60 12.37
CA VAL A 186 6.44 -10.49 11.68
C VAL A 186 5.42 -11.02 10.67
N TYR A 187 4.21 -10.47 10.70
CA TYR A 187 3.15 -10.74 9.73
C TYR A 187 2.84 -9.48 8.93
N LEU A 188 2.91 -9.61 7.61
CA LEU A 188 2.65 -8.53 6.65
C LEU A 188 1.32 -8.79 5.96
N ILE A 189 0.43 -7.81 5.97
CA ILE A 189 -0.91 -7.91 5.36
C ILE A 189 -1.11 -6.74 4.40
N GLY A 190 -1.31 -7.04 3.12
CA GLY A 190 -1.48 -6.02 2.09
C GLY A 190 -2.91 -5.53 1.91
N GLY A 191 -3.09 -4.67 0.91
CA GLY A 191 -4.39 -4.24 0.41
C GLY A 191 -5.03 -5.27 -0.51
N GLY A 192 -6.34 -5.23 -0.60
CA GLY A 192 -7.14 -6.05 -1.51
C GLY A 192 -8.41 -5.31 -1.92
N GLU A 193 -9.10 -5.86 -2.91
CA GLU A 193 -10.43 -5.40 -3.32
C GLU A 193 -11.50 -5.91 -2.34
N ASP A 194 -12.68 -5.29 -2.33
CA ASP A 194 -13.79 -5.61 -1.42
C ASP A 194 -14.07 -7.13 -1.30
N GLY A 195 -14.13 -7.86 -2.42
CA GLY A 195 -14.41 -9.29 -2.41
C GLY A 195 -13.31 -10.14 -1.76
N PRO A 196 -12.06 -10.07 -2.28
CA PRO A 196 -10.89 -10.69 -1.66
C PRO A 196 -10.68 -10.29 -0.19
N GLN A 197 -10.89 -9.03 0.18
CA GLN A 197 -10.78 -8.55 1.56
C GLN A 197 -11.79 -9.25 2.49
N ALA A 198 -13.07 -9.31 2.08
CA ALA A 198 -14.11 -10.01 2.85
C ALA A 198 -13.79 -11.50 3.03
N LEU A 199 -13.30 -12.16 1.97
CA LEU A 199 -12.89 -13.56 2.03
C LEU A 199 -11.67 -13.75 2.95
N ALA A 200 -10.68 -12.86 2.87
CA ALA A 200 -9.50 -12.93 3.72
C ALA A 200 -9.85 -12.82 5.21
N ALA A 201 -10.73 -11.87 5.58
CA ALA A 201 -11.20 -11.73 6.95
C ALA A 201 -11.93 -13.00 7.44
N GLN A 202 -12.81 -13.58 6.61
CA GLN A 202 -13.49 -14.83 6.93
C GLN A 202 -12.51 -15.98 7.19
N ARG A 203 -11.49 -16.13 6.33
CA ARG A 203 -10.47 -17.19 6.43
C ARG A 203 -9.59 -17.02 7.65
N LEU A 204 -9.12 -15.80 7.92
CA LEU A 204 -8.31 -15.49 9.11
C LEU A 204 -9.08 -15.71 10.42
N ASN A 205 -10.36 -15.32 10.48
CA ASN A 205 -11.20 -15.57 11.65
C ASN A 205 -11.47 -17.07 11.86
N ALA A 206 -11.66 -17.84 10.79
CA ALA A 206 -11.85 -19.29 10.89
C ALA A 206 -10.58 -20.03 11.32
N ASP A 207 -9.40 -19.58 10.88
CA ASP A 207 -8.11 -20.18 11.22
C ASP A 207 -7.63 -19.79 12.64
N GLY A 208 -7.83 -18.53 13.03
CA GLY A 208 -7.41 -17.96 14.32
C GLY A 208 -5.89 -17.91 14.54
N GLY A 209 -5.07 -18.25 13.53
CA GLY A 209 -3.62 -18.31 13.63
C GLY A 209 -2.98 -16.95 13.87
N LEU A 210 -3.55 -15.89 13.29
CA LEU A 210 -3.04 -14.54 13.50
C LEU A 210 -3.26 -14.08 14.95
N HIS A 211 -4.42 -14.35 15.55
CA HIS A 211 -4.68 -14.09 16.97
C HIS A 211 -3.69 -14.82 17.86
N ARG A 212 -3.44 -16.11 17.58
CA ARG A 212 -2.46 -16.91 18.31
C ARG A 212 -1.05 -16.33 18.18
N ALA A 213 -0.65 -15.88 16.99
CA ALA A 213 0.66 -15.27 16.76
C ALA A 213 0.81 -13.94 17.49
N VAL A 214 -0.20 -13.06 17.42
CA VAL A 214 -0.24 -11.78 18.15
C VAL A 214 -0.16 -12.01 19.66
N ASN A 215 -0.91 -12.97 20.21
CA ASN A 215 -0.87 -13.32 21.63
C ASN A 215 0.50 -13.87 22.08
N GLN A 216 1.30 -14.38 21.16
CA GLN A 216 2.68 -14.82 21.41
C GLN A 216 3.71 -13.70 21.20
N GLY A 217 3.28 -12.47 20.88
CA GLY A 217 4.15 -11.30 20.78
C GLY A 217 4.70 -11.02 19.38
N ALA A 218 4.10 -11.61 18.34
CA ALA A 218 4.43 -11.31 16.95
C ALA A 218 4.06 -9.86 16.58
N ALA A 219 4.85 -9.26 15.69
CA ALA A 219 4.52 -7.98 15.09
C ALA A 219 3.58 -8.15 13.90
N VAL A 220 2.68 -7.18 13.69
CA VAL A 220 1.79 -7.13 12.53
C VAL A 220 1.94 -5.77 11.87
N PHE A 221 2.21 -5.77 10.57
CA PHE A 221 2.18 -4.57 9.75
C PHE A 221 1.17 -4.74 8.61
N ALA A 222 0.21 -3.83 8.55
CA ALA A 222 -0.90 -3.96 7.63
C ALA A 222 -1.18 -2.68 6.84
N VAL A 223 -1.51 -2.84 5.55
CA VAL A 223 -1.69 -1.73 4.61
C VAL A 223 -3.11 -1.73 4.05
N CYS A 224 -3.78 -0.57 4.06
CA CYS A 224 -5.08 -0.33 3.44
C CYS A 224 -6.16 -1.34 3.87
N ALA A 225 -6.66 -2.19 2.96
CA ALA A 225 -7.64 -3.23 3.30
C ALA A 225 -7.15 -4.16 4.44
N GLY A 226 -5.84 -4.47 4.43
CA GLY A 226 -5.16 -5.20 5.48
C GLY A 226 -5.16 -4.49 6.83
N TYR A 227 -5.11 -3.15 6.83
CA TYR A 227 -5.24 -2.36 8.04
C TYR A 227 -6.67 -2.38 8.57
N GLN A 228 -7.66 -2.19 7.71
CA GLN A 228 -9.08 -2.17 8.09
C GLN A 228 -9.54 -3.49 8.73
N LEU A 229 -9.07 -4.63 8.20
CA LEU A 229 -9.43 -5.94 8.74
C LEU A 229 -8.92 -6.16 10.17
N LEU A 230 -7.90 -5.44 10.65
CA LEU A 230 -7.42 -5.58 12.04
C LEU A 230 -8.45 -5.13 13.08
N GLY A 231 -9.43 -4.32 12.67
CA GLY A 231 -10.46 -3.76 13.52
C GLY A 231 -11.62 -4.69 13.84
N THR A 232 -12.62 -4.12 14.50
CA THR A 232 -13.89 -4.78 14.80
C THR A 232 -14.74 -4.99 13.55
N SER A 233 -14.69 -4.06 12.60
CA SER A 233 -15.46 -4.13 11.36
C SER A 233 -14.91 -3.23 10.28
N PHE A 234 -15.25 -3.57 9.04
CA PHE A 234 -14.95 -2.78 7.84
C PHE A 234 -16.13 -2.85 6.87
N PHE A 235 -16.10 -2.07 5.79
CA PHE A 235 -17.11 -2.13 4.73
C PHE A 235 -16.53 -2.74 3.45
N ALA A 236 -17.18 -3.77 2.92
CA ALA A 236 -16.87 -4.38 1.64
C ALA A 236 -18.15 -4.82 0.93
N LYS A 237 -18.19 -4.72 -0.41
CA LYS A 237 -19.36 -5.09 -1.23
C LYS A 237 -20.65 -4.38 -0.78
N GLY A 238 -20.53 -3.14 -0.30
CA GLY A 238 -21.65 -2.35 0.18
C GLY A 238 -22.24 -2.80 1.53
N ALA A 239 -21.63 -3.76 2.22
CA ALA A 239 -22.08 -4.26 3.51
C ALA A 239 -20.99 -4.13 4.57
N LYS A 240 -21.41 -4.07 5.84
CA LYS A 240 -20.53 -4.17 6.99
C LYS A 240 -20.06 -5.62 7.14
N CYS A 241 -18.75 -5.83 7.23
CA CYS A 241 -18.10 -7.10 7.47
C CYS A 241 -17.44 -7.11 8.84
N GLN A 242 -17.41 -8.28 9.49
CA GLN A 242 -16.65 -8.46 10.73
C GLN A 242 -15.15 -8.44 10.43
N GLY A 243 -14.40 -7.66 11.20
CA GLY A 243 -12.93 -7.67 11.15
C GLY A 243 -12.35 -8.77 12.04
N LEU A 244 -11.08 -8.64 12.40
CA LEU A 244 -10.35 -9.58 13.24
C LEU A 244 -10.36 -9.21 14.72
N GLU A 245 -10.81 -8.01 15.09
CA GLU A 245 -10.87 -7.56 16.49
C GLU A 245 -9.50 -7.60 17.20
N LEU A 246 -8.40 -7.38 16.47
CA LEU A 246 -7.05 -7.36 17.03
C LEU A 246 -6.73 -6.02 17.70
N ILE A 247 -7.28 -4.93 17.16
CA ILE A 247 -7.18 -3.58 17.71
C ILE A 247 -8.55 -2.88 17.64
N ASP A 248 -8.77 -1.94 18.56
CA ASP A 248 -10.01 -1.19 18.72
C ASP A 248 -10.12 -0.08 17.67
N ILE A 249 -10.40 -0.49 16.43
CA ILE A 249 -10.72 0.39 15.30
C ILE A 249 -11.95 -0.16 14.58
N TYR A 250 -12.62 0.67 13.79
CA TYR A 250 -13.55 0.21 12.76
C TYR A 250 -13.46 1.10 11.54
N SER A 251 -13.89 0.58 10.39
CA SER A 251 -13.87 1.34 9.14
C SER A 251 -15.24 1.36 8.46
N ASP A 252 -15.66 2.54 8.02
CA ASP A 252 -16.83 2.74 7.17
C ASP A 252 -16.40 3.36 5.83
N ARG A 253 -17.37 3.82 5.02
CA ARG A 253 -17.11 4.48 3.75
C ARG A 253 -17.12 6.00 3.95
N GLY A 254 -16.05 6.66 3.50
CA GLY A 254 -16.05 8.11 3.38
C GLY A 254 -16.93 8.59 2.24
N GLU A 255 -17.31 9.87 2.29
CA GLU A 255 -18.08 10.54 1.22
C GLU A 255 -17.32 10.54 -0.11
N THR A 256 -16.00 10.68 -0.05
CA THR A 256 -15.10 10.70 -1.20
C THR A 256 -13.93 9.73 -1.02
N ARG A 257 -13.37 9.27 -2.14
CA ARG A 257 -12.14 8.49 -2.11
C ARG A 257 -10.96 9.40 -1.75
N ALA A 258 -10.16 9.00 -0.78
CA ALA A 258 -8.88 9.63 -0.49
C ALA A 258 -7.86 9.20 -1.54
N VAL A 259 -7.34 10.15 -2.32
CA VAL A 259 -6.36 9.90 -3.39
C VAL A 259 -5.36 11.04 -3.41
N GLY A 260 -4.08 10.77 -3.13
CA GLY A 260 -3.05 11.80 -3.17
C GLY A 260 -1.77 11.45 -2.40
N GLU A 261 -0.82 12.38 -2.41
CA GLU A 261 0.33 12.30 -1.50
C GLU A 261 -0.16 12.42 -0.06
N LEU A 262 0.42 11.59 0.80
CA LEU A 262 0.13 11.51 2.22
C LEU A 262 1.41 11.83 3.00
N ALA A 263 1.30 12.72 3.98
CA ALA A 263 2.39 12.99 4.90
C ALA A 263 1.88 13.33 6.30
N GLY A 264 2.62 12.94 7.33
CA GLY A 264 2.20 13.20 8.70
C GLY A 264 3.30 12.96 9.73
N ASP A 265 3.26 13.68 10.83
CA ASP A 265 4.22 13.52 11.92
C ASP A 265 3.84 12.27 12.71
N VAL A 266 4.76 11.29 12.72
CA VAL A 266 4.55 10.00 13.40
C VAL A 266 4.52 10.22 14.91
N ASP A 267 3.73 9.41 15.61
CA ASP A 267 3.70 9.39 17.06
C ASP A 267 5.12 9.31 17.65
N PRO A 268 5.55 10.29 18.46
CA PRO A 268 6.93 10.37 18.93
C PRO A 268 7.35 9.16 19.78
N ARG A 269 6.40 8.41 20.35
CA ARG A 269 6.67 7.19 21.12
C ARG A 269 7.27 6.06 20.28
N LEU A 270 7.07 6.10 18.95
CA LEU A 270 7.66 5.13 18.03
C LEU A 270 9.09 5.48 17.62
N GLY A 271 9.55 6.72 17.86
CA GLY A 271 10.89 7.18 17.50
C GLY A 271 11.15 7.15 15.99
N LEU A 272 10.12 7.39 15.18
CA LEU A 272 10.19 7.33 13.73
C LEU A 272 10.19 8.74 13.12
N PRO A 273 10.83 8.94 11.95
CA PRO A 273 10.73 10.19 11.22
C PRO A 273 9.32 10.35 10.62
N ARG A 274 9.01 11.55 10.11
CA ARG A 274 7.72 11.87 9.46
C ARG A 274 7.27 10.79 8.46
N LEU A 275 6.01 10.42 8.45
CA LEU A 275 5.46 9.51 7.45
C LEU A 275 5.37 10.20 6.10
N THR A 276 5.65 9.47 5.02
CA THR A 276 5.33 9.89 3.65
C THR A 276 4.82 8.71 2.83
N GLY A 277 3.90 8.94 1.90
CA GLY A 277 3.39 7.91 1.01
C GLY A 277 2.35 8.42 0.05
N PHE A 278 1.56 7.51 -0.50
CA PHE A 278 0.41 7.84 -1.33
C PHE A 278 -0.81 7.10 -0.79
N GLU A 279 -1.94 7.77 -0.65
CA GLU A 279 -3.20 7.17 -0.20
C GLU A 279 -4.13 6.92 -1.39
N ASN A 280 -4.87 5.81 -1.36
CA ASN A 280 -5.86 5.51 -2.40
C ASN A 280 -7.00 4.61 -1.89
N HIS A 281 -7.83 5.14 -0.99
CA HIS A 281 -8.85 4.34 -0.30
C HIS A 281 -10.21 5.05 -0.18
N GLY A 282 -11.28 4.26 -0.22
CA GLY A 282 -12.64 4.74 0.07
C GLY A 282 -13.01 4.64 1.55
N GLY A 283 -12.25 3.86 2.33
CA GLY A 283 -12.53 3.67 3.75
C GLY A 283 -12.21 4.91 4.58
N ARG A 284 -12.89 5.08 5.71
CA ARG A 284 -12.50 5.97 6.81
C ARG A 284 -12.39 5.12 8.05
N THR A 285 -11.28 5.25 8.76
CA THR A 285 -11.03 4.43 9.95
C THR A 285 -11.16 5.29 11.18
N HIS A 286 -11.90 4.78 12.15
CA HIS A 286 -12.16 5.45 13.42
C HIS A 286 -11.42 4.68 14.52
N LEU A 287 -10.69 5.42 15.35
CA LEU A 287 -9.87 4.85 16.42
C LEU A 287 -10.65 4.87 17.74
N GLY A 288 -10.70 3.74 18.43
CA GLY A 288 -11.18 3.66 19.80
C GLY A 288 -10.12 4.10 20.82
N PRO A 289 -10.50 4.24 22.10
CA PRO A 289 -9.65 4.84 23.14
C PRO A 289 -8.39 4.04 23.48
N THR A 290 -8.31 2.77 23.07
CA THR A 290 -7.16 1.90 23.37
C THR A 290 -6.09 1.86 22.28
N VAL A 291 -6.29 2.64 21.21
CA VAL A 291 -5.43 2.67 20.01
C VAL A 291 -4.91 4.09 19.80
N SER A 292 -3.66 4.21 19.38
CA SER A 292 -3.06 5.50 19.03
C SER A 292 -2.98 5.65 17.52
N PRO A 293 -3.15 6.86 16.96
CA PRO A 293 -2.88 7.09 15.54
C PRO A 293 -1.40 6.83 15.24
N LEU A 294 -1.09 6.32 14.05
CA LEU A 294 0.30 6.18 13.62
C LEU A 294 0.93 7.57 13.42
N ALA A 295 0.20 8.47 12.78
CA ALA A 295 0.67 9.83 12.54
C ALA A 295 -0.47 10.86 12.67
N ARG A 296 -0.10 12.11 12.94
CA ARG A 296 -0.96 13.27 12.71
C ARG A 296 -0.78 13.71 11.26
N VAL A 297 -1.88 13.80 10.52
CA VAL A 297 -1.87 14.18 9.11
C VAL A 297 -1.47 15.65 8.96
N SER A 298 -0.65 15.89 7.96
CA SER A 298 -0.21 17.24 7.54
C SER A 298 -0.48 17.49 6.05
N VAL A 299 -0.60 16.42 5.26
CA VAL A 299 -0.99 16.41 3.85
C VAL A 299 -1.78 15.13 3.62
N GLY A 300 -2.89 15.21 2.89
CA GLY A 300 -3.76 14.07 2.61
C GLY A 300 -4.95 13.98 3.57
N ILE A 301 -5.64 12.85 3.53
CA ILE A 301 -6.80 12.54 4.37
C ILE A 301 -6.38 11.56 5.49
N GLY A 302 -5.68 10.48 5.16
CA GLY A 302 -5.43 9.40 6.09
C GLY A 302 -6.73 8.79 6.60
N ASN A 303 -6.85 8.57 7.91
CA ASN A 303 -8.07 8.04 8.51
C ASN A 303 -9.29 8.97 8.31
N ASP A 304 -9.11 10.29 8.53
CA ASP A 304 -10.22 11.23 8.75
C ASP A 304 -9.88 12.72 8.46
N GLY A 305 -8.71 13.01 7.91
CA GLY A 305 -8.17 14.36 7.68
C GLY A 305 -7.33 14.91 8.83
N GLN A 306 -7.26 14.21 9.97
CA GLN A 306 -6.49 14.61 11.15
C GLN A 306 -5.45 13.59 11.55
N THR A 307 -5.78 12.30 11.43
CA THR A 307 -4.93 11.19 11.80
C THR A 307 -4.70 10.25 10.64
N GLU A 308 -3.60 9.52 10.68
CA GLU A 308 -3.26 8.49 9.70
C GLU A 308 -2.87 7.22 10.42
N GLY A 309 -3.39 6.10 9.92
CA GLY A 309 -3.09 4.78 10.43
C GLY A 309 -3.40 4.59 11.91
N ALA A 310 -2.88 3.51 12.47
CA ALA A 310 -3.05 3.16 13.87
C ALA A 310 -1.89 2.32 14.36
N TRP A 311 -1.63 2.36 15.66
CA TRP A 311 -0.76 1.41 16.31
C TRP A 311 -1.20 1.09 17.74
N ARG A 312 -0.91 -0.15 18.16
CA ARG A 312 -1.10 -0.64 19.53
C ARG A 312 -0.15 -1.82 19.77
N GLY A 313 0.72 -1.71 20.77
CA GLY A 313 1.74 -2.73 21.00
C GLY A 313 2.62 -2.91 19.76
N LYS A 314 2.71 -4.13 19.22
CA LYS A 314 3.45 -4.47 18.00
C LYS A 314 2.58 -4.54 16.74
N ILE A 315 1.37 -4.00 16.77
CA ILE A 315 0.45 -3.95 15.63
C ILE A 315 0.45 -2.54 15.07
N LEU A 316 0.65 -2.42 13.76
CA LEU A 316 0.78 -1.15 13.06
C LEU A 316 0.02 -1.24 11.72
N GLY A 317 -0.91 -0.31 11.51
CA GLY A 317 -1.74 -0.22 10.30
C GLY A 317 -1.62 1.15 9.64
N THR A 318 -1.66 1.21 8.31
CA THR A 318 -1.54 2.48 7.57
C THR A 318 -2.30 2.43 6.23
N TYR A 319 -2.79 3.58 5.78
CA TYR A 319 -3.25 3.79 4.41
C TYR A 319 -2.12 4.24 3.47
N SER A 320 -0.94 4.54 4.00
CA SER A 320 0.24 4.87 3.21
C SER A 320 0.64 3.71 2.31
N HIS A 321 0.50 3.89 1.01
CA HIS A 321 1.12 3.05 -0.01
C HIS A 321 2.46 3.62 -0.46
N GLY A 322 3.09 2.91 -1.39
CA GLY A 322 4.36 3.31 -1.96
C GLY A 322 4.96 2.23 -2.86
N PRO A 323 5.33 1.04 -2.34
CA PRO A 323 4.97 0.40 -1.06
C PRO A 323 5.38 1.14 0.22
N ALA A 324 4.63 0.93 1.30
CA ALA A 324 4.74 1.67 2.56
C ALA A 324 6.16 1.66 3.17
N LEU A 325 6.79 0.49 3.24
CA LEU A 325 8.13 0.33 3.82
C LEU A 325 9.23 0.84 2.89
N ALA A 326 9.00 0.91 1.58
CA ALA A 326 9.94 1.55 0.65
C ALA A 326 9.98 3.06 0.87
N ARG A 327 8.82 3.66 1.16
CA ARG A 327 8.68 5.09 1.50
C ARG A 327 9.12 5.42 2.92
N ASN A 328 9.07 4.45 3.81
CA ASN A 328 9.35 4.60 5.24
C ASN A 328 10.14 3.40 5.79
N PRO A 329 11.41 3.20 5.39
CA PRO A 329 12.22 2.05 5.80
C PRO A 329 12.51 2.04 7.30
N ALA A 330 12.40 3.18 7.99
CA ALA A 330 12.46 3.24 9.44
C ALA A 330 11.34 2.42 10.12
N ILE A 331 10.18 2.25 9.47
CA ILE A 331 9.13 1.34 9.96
C ILE A 331 9.61 -0.11 9.84
N ALA A 332 10.29 -0.49 8.76
CA ALA A 332 10.87 -1.83 8.62
C ALA A 332 11.89 -2.10 9.73
N ASP A 333 12.69 -1.10 10.09
CA ASP A 333 13.64 -1.20 11.20
C ASP A 333 12.94 -1.31 12.57
N LEU A 334 11.82 -0.62 12.78
CA LEU A 334 10.98 -0.80 13.98
C LEU A 334 10.47 -2.24 14.07
N LEU A 335 9.98 -2.82 12.97
CA LEU A 335 9.52 -4.21 12.93
C LEU A 335 10.67 -5.19 13.23
N LEU A 336 11.87 -4.96 12.67
CA LEU A 336 13.07 -5.74 13.00
C LEU A 336 13.41 -5.65 14.49
N ARG A 337 13.41 -4.45 15.08
CA ARG A 337 13.67 -4.30 16.52
C ARG A 337 12.64 -5.04 17.37
N TRP A 338 11.36 -4.99 17.00
CA TRP A 338 10.33 -5.75 17.68
C TRP A 338 10.49 -7.27 17.55
N ALA A 339 10.99 -7.75 16.42
CA ALA A 339 11.25 -9.16 16.16
C ALA A 339 12.50 -9.67 16.90
N THR A 340 13.60 -8.92 16.86
CA THR A 340 14.88 -9.35 17.44
C THR A 340 15.05 -8.98 18.91
N GLY A 341 14.26 -8.02 19.42
CA GLY A 341 14.43 -7.45 20.75
C GLY A 341 15.60 -6.47 20.87
N TYR A 342 16.22 -6.07 19.76
CA TYR A 342 17.29 -5.07 19.77
C TYR A 342 16.74 -3.66 20.02
N ASP A 343 17.36 -2.94 20.95
CA ASP A 343 17.02 -1.53 21.21
C ASP A 343 17.36 -0.65 20.00
N THR A 344 18.52 -0.90 19.38
CA THR A 344 19.03 -0.18 18.21
C THR A 344 19.60 -1.16 17.19
N LEU A 345 19.42 -0.85 15.90
CA LEU A 345 20.02 -1.60 14.81
C LEU A 345 21.27 -0.88 14.27
N PRO A 346 22.27 -1.61 13.73
CA PRO A 346 23.37 -0.99 13.02
C PRO A 346 22.86 -0.05 11.91
N PRO A 347 23.48 1.12 11.70
CA PRO A 347 23.11 2.02 10.63
C PRO A 347 23.35 1.35 9.27
N VAL A 348 22.57 1.75 8.28
CA VAL A 348 22.74 1.34 6.88
C VAL A 348 22.75 2.59 6.01
N ASP A 349 23.32 2.47 4.81
CA ASP A 349 23.35 3.58 3.86
C ASP A 349 21.95 3.81 3.28
N ASP A 350 21.32 4.91 3.72
CA ASP A 350 20.01 5.36 3.29
C ASP A 350 20.05 6.53 2.30
N THR A 351 21.23 6.86 1.73
CA THR A 351 21.42 8.05 0.86
C THR A 351 20.35 8.18 -0.24
N TRP A 352 20.12 7.12 -1.01
CA TRP A 352 19.13 7.15 -2.10
C TRP A 352 17.68 7.20 -1.60
N HIS A 353 17.41 6.53 -0.49
CA HIS A 353 16.11 6.62 0.16
C HIS A 353 15.85 8.05 0.65
N ASP A 354 16.84 8.69 1.27
CA ASP A 354 16.71 10.04 1.80
C ASP A 354 16.50 11.07 0.69
N HIS A 355 17.14 10.88 -0.47
CA HIS A 355 16.84 11.66 -1.67
C HIS A 355 15.38 11.52 -2.11
N LEU A 356 14.89 10.29 -2.29
CA LEU A 356 13.49 10.04 -2.64
C LEU A 356 12.54 10.65 -1.60
N ARG A 357 12.82 10.42 -0.33
CA ARG A 357 12.02 10.92 0.78
C ARG A 357 11.91 12.44 0.79
N ASN A 358 13.03 13.14 0.58
CA ASN A 358 13.06 14.60 0.52
C ASN A 358 12.30 15.13 -0.70
N GLU A 359 12.44 14.48 -1.86
CA GLU A 359 11.69 14.82 -3.07
C GLU A 359 10.18 14.69 -2.82
N ARG A 360 9.75 13.59 -2.20
CA ARG A 360 8.34 13.30 -1.95
C ARG A 360 7.72 14.20 -0.89
N LEU A 361 8.45 14.49 0.19
CA LEU A 361 8.02 15.47 1.20
C LEU A 361 7.93 16.89 0.62
N THR A 362 8.74 17.21 -0.39
CA THR A 362 8.65 18.48 -1.11
C THR A 362 7.43 18.51 -2.01
N ALA A 363 7.17 17.43 -2.76
CA ALA A 363 5.98 17.30 -3.63
C ALA A 363 4.66 17.32 -2.84
N ALA A 364 4.67 16.88 -1.59
CA ALA A 364 3.51 16.92 -0.70
C ALA A 364 3.19 18.32 -0.15
N ARG A 365 4.10 19.30 -0.27
CA ARG A 365 3.83 20.66 0.23
C ARG A 365 2.73 21.30 -0.62
N PRO A 366 1.71 21.93 -0.01
CA PRO A 366 0.79 22.76 -0.78
C PRO A 366 1.58 23.86 -1.50
N ASN A 367 1.23 24.13 -2.76
CA ASN A 367 1.83 25.23 -3.50
C ASN A 367 1.68 26.53 -2.68
N PRO A 368 2.73 27.37 -2.59
CA PRO A 368 2.57 28.69 -2.00
C PRO A 368 1.49 29.45 -2.78
N ALA A 369 0.56 30.04 -2.03
CA ALA A 369 -0.58 30.81 -2.55
C ALA A 369 -0.15 32.07 -3.30
#